data_AF-A0A9K3JEE3-F1
#
_entry.id   AF-A0A9K3JEE3-F1
#
_cell.length_a   1.000
_cell.length_b   1.000
_cell.length_c   1.000
_cell.angle_alpha   90.00
_cell.angle_beta   90.00
_cell.angle_gamma   90.00
#
_symmetry.space_group_name_H-M   'P 1'
#
loop_
_entity.id
_entity.type
_entity.pdbx_description
1 polymer ?
#
loop_
_entity_poly.entity_id
_entity_poly.type
_entity_poly.pdbx_seq_one_letter_code
_entity_poly.pdbx_strand_id
1 'polypeptide(L)'
;MADSCNSSCGSSLSSGMSVYLKKRTEEQIAKDNSCKDLLETNISRVRENMKRREEIFKLMSGMKESSVREVAMMFMVDLGERVKKHLKELADAITVLRCSMDTKIKFLESFF
;
A
#
# COMPACT_ATOMS: atom_id res chain seq x y z
N MET A 1 16.01 57.99 -49.11
CA MET A 1 15.20 56.75 -49.20
C MET A 1 15.96 55.70 -48.41
N ALA A 2 15.51 55.42 -47.18
CA ALA A 2 16.08 54.38 -46.35
C ALA A 2 14.95 53.38 -46.10
N ASP A 3 15.09 52.20 -46.68
CA ASP A 3 14.09 51.16 -46.65
C ASP A 3 13.90 50.63 -45.22
N SER A 4 12.65 50.67 -44.80
CA SER A 4 12.11 50.04 -43.61
C SER A 4 12.42 48.54 -43.62
N CYS A 5 13.41 48.12 -42.82
CA CYS A 5 13.50 46.72 -42.39
C CYS A 5 12.37 46.43 -41.41
N ASN A 6 11.28 45.90 -41.97
CA ASN A 6 10.07 45.49 -41.28
C ASN A 6 10.38 44.28 -40.37
N SER A 7 10.81 44.54 -39.13
CA SER A 7 10.95 43.54 -38.07
C SER A 7 9.56 43.20 -37.51
N SER A 8 8.89 42.23 -38.13
CA SER A 8 7.67 41.64 -37.58
C SER A 8 7.52 40.18 -38.01
N CYS A 9 8.36 39.31 -37.43
CA CYS A 9 8.25 37.86 -37.53
C CYS A 9 8.58 37.15 -36.21
N GLY A 10 8.20 37.74 -35.05
CA GLY A 10 8.55 37.20 -33.73
C GLY A 10 7.38 36.87 -32.79
N SER A 11 6.15 37.32 -33.07
CA SER A 11 5.08 37.35 -32.06
C SER A 11 4.12 36.14 -32.10
N SER A 12 4.07 35.38 -33.19
CA SER A 12 3.10 34.27 -33.39
C SER A 12 3.57 32.91 -32.87
N LEU A 13 4.89 32.63 -32.85
CA LEU A 13 5.43 31.37 -32.28
C LEU A 13 5.33 31.32 -30.74
N SER A 14 5.45 32.47 -30.07
CA SER A 14 5.39 32.59 -28.61
C SER A 14 4.03 32.18 -28.03
N SER A 15 2.94 32.57 -28.71
CA SER A 15 1.57 32.26 -28.28
C SER A 15 1.23 30.76 -28.40
N GLY A 16 1.59 30.12 -29.52
CA GLY A 16 1.35 28.69 -29.73
C GLY A 16 2.13 27.79 -28.76
N MET A 17 3.37 28.17 -28.45
CA MET A 17 4.19 27.45 -27.46
C MET A 17 3.61 27.58 -26.05
N SER A 18 3.15 28.77 -25.66
CA SER A 18 2.47 29.00 -24.38
C SER A 18 1.23 28.13 -24.21
N VAL A 19 0.37 28.06 -25.23
CA VAL A 19 -0.84 27.23 -25.21
C VAL A 19 -0.50 25.74 -25.13
N TYR A 20 0.52 25.28 -25.87
CA TYR A 20 0.99 23.90 -25.80
C TYR A 20 1.54 23.55 -24.42
N LEU A 21 2.39 24.40 -23.83
CA LEU A 21 2.94 24.20 -22.49
C LEU A 21 1.85 24.17 -21.42
N LYS A 22 0.85 25.04 -21.53
CA LYS A 22 -0.33 25.04 -20.65
C LYS A 22 -1.07 23.71 -20.72
N LYS A 23 -1.44 23.26 -21.92
CA LYS A 23 -2.14 21.98 -22.12
C LYS A 23 -1.33 20.80 -21.59
N ARG A 24 -0.02 20.77 -21.85
CA ARG A 24 0.88 19.72 -21.35
C ARG A 24 0.97 19.73 -19.82
N THR A 25 0.93 20.90 -19.21
CA THR A 25 0.92 21.04 -17.74
C THR A 25 -0.40 20.54 -17.17
N GLU A 26 -1.54 20.89 -17.77
CA GLU A 26 -2.86 20.39 -17.37
C GLU A 26 -2.96 18.85 -17.49
N GLU A 27 -2.45 18.28 -18.58
CA GLU A 27 -2.37 16.83 -18.77
C GLU A 27 -1.48 16.15 -17.73
N GLN A 28 -0.35 16.77 -17.36
CA GLN A 28 0.54 16.24 -16.33
C GLN A 28 -0.12 16.30 -14.94
N ILE A 29 -0.77 17.41 -14.59
CA ILE A 29 -1.52 17.55 -13.33
C ILE A 29 -2.60 16.46 -13.23
N ALA A 30 -3.32 16.18 -14.31
CA ALA A 30 -4.33 15.13 -14.33
C ALA A 30 -3.73 13.73 -14.07
N LYS A 31 -2.58 13.42 -14.67
CA LYS A 31 -1.84 12.17 -14.41
C LYS A 31 -1.34 12.07 -12.97
N ASP A 32 -0.80 13.17 -12.44
CA ASP A 32 -0.27 13.23 -11.09
C ASP A 32 -1.38 13.01 -10.05
N ASN A 33 -2.56 13.60 -10.27
CA ASN A 33 -3.74 13.37 -9.42
C ASN A 33 -4.18 11.90 -9.45
N SER A 34 -4.26 11.29 -10.63
CA SER A 34 -4.62 9.86 -10.73
C SER A 34 -3.60 8.94 -10.05
N CYS A 35 -2.31 9.27 -10.17
CA CYS A 35 -1.24 8.54 -9.48
C CYS A 35 -1.36 8.70 -7.95
N LYS A 36 -1.64 9.92 -7.48
CA LYS A 36 -1.89 10.20 -6.06
C LYS A 36 -3.04 9.38 -5.51
N ASP A 37 -4.18 9.31 -6.20
CA ASP A 37 -5.35 8.53 -5.76
C ASP A 37 -5.02 7.04 -5.64
N LEU A 38 -4.24 6.49 -6.58
CA LEU A 38 -3.77 5.12 -6.54
C LEU A 38 -2.84 4.87 -5.34
N LEU A 39 -1.92 5.79 -5.07
CA LEU A 39 -1.02 5.73 -3.92
C LEU A 39 -1.81 5.79 -2.60
N GLU A 40 -2.77 6.70 -2.47
CA GLU A 40 -3.62 6.81 -1.28
C GLU A 40 -4.42 5.53 -1.03
N THR A 41 -4.97 4.94 -2.10
CA THR A 41 -5.67 3.66 -2.04
C THR A 41 -4.75 2.53 -1.57
N ASN A 42 -3.55 2.44 -2.13
CA ASN A 42 -2.56 1.42 -1.76
C ASN A 42 -2.06 1.60 -0.32
N ILE A 43 -1.78 2.83 0.10
CA ILE A 43 -1.39 3.16 1.48
C ILE A 43 -2.50 2.74 2.45
N SER A 44 -3.76 3.03 2.12
CA SER A 44 -4.90 2.65 2.95
C SER A 44 -5.02 1.12 3.09
N ARG A 45 -4.85 0.38 1.98
CA ARG A 45 -4.81 -1.10 2.00
C ARG A 45 -3.66 -1.64 2.83
N VAL A 46 -2.46 -1.07 2.72
CA VAL A 46 -1.30 -1.47 3.53
C VAL A 46 -1.57 -1.24 5.02
N ARG A 47 -2.11 -0.07 5.39
CA ARG A 47 -2.46 0.24 6.78
C ARG A 47 -3.49 -0.74 7.35
N GLU A 48 -4.52 -1.07 6.58
CA GLU A 48 -5.53 -2.03 7.00
C GLU A 48 -4.94 -3.44 7.19
N ASN A 49 -4.07 -3.88 6.27
CA ASN A 49 -3.37 -5.15 6.40
C ASN A 49 -2.45 -5.18 7.63
N MET A 50 -1.76 -4.08 7.93
CA MET A 50 -0.95 -3.97 9.16
C MET A 50 -1.82 -4.09 10.42
N LYS A 51 -2.99 -3.45 10.44
CA LYS A 51 -3.94 -3.54 11.57
C LYS A 51 -4.39 -4.98 11.79
N ARG A 52 -4.77 -5.68 10.73
CA ARG A 52 -5.20 -7.10 10.76
C ARG A 52 -4.11 -8.04 11.29
N ARG A 53 -2.84 -7.82 10.90
CA ARG A 53 -1.69 -8.57 11.43
C ARG A 53 -1.51 -8.35 12.93
N GLU A 54 -1.63 -7.10 13.37
CA GLU A 54 -1.49 -6.74 14.78
C GLU A 54 -2.62 -7.36 15.63
N GLU A 55 -3.84 -7.44 15.11
CA GLU A 55 -4.96 -8.12 15.78
C GLU A 55 -4.68 -9.61 15.99
N ILE A 56 -4.22 -10.32 14.95
CA ILE A 56 -3.82 -11.74 15.06
C ILE A 56 -2.66 -11.92 16.06
N PHE A 57 -1.64 -11.06 15.98
CA PHE A 57 -0.51 -11.10 16.89
C PHE A 57 -0.95 -10.97 18.36
N LYS A 58 -1.88 -10.06 18.66
CA LYS A 58 -2.43 -9.88 20.01
C LYS A 58 -3.19 -11.11 20.50
N LEU A 59 -4.02 -11.71 19.65
CA LEU A 59 -4.73 -12.96 19.98
C LEU A 59 -3.72 -14.06 20.35
N MET A 60 -2.74 -14.33 19.48
CA MET A 60 -1.74 -15.37 19.75
C MET A 60 -0.84 -15.07 20.95
N SER A 61 -0.66 -13.80 21.31
CA SER A 61 0.05 -13.41 22.53
C SER A 61 -0.73 -13.78 23.80
N GLY A 62 -2.06 -13.84 23.73
CA GLY A 62 -2.93 -14.28 24.83
C GLY A 62 -3.19 -15.78 24.92
N MET A 63 -2.90 -16.54 23.85
CA MET A 63 -3.13 -17.99 23.80
C MET A 63 -2.15 -18.78 24.68
N LYS A 64 -2.59 -19.97 25.12
CA LYS A 64 -1.73 -20.96 25.80
C LYS A 64 -0.60 -21.40 24.88
N GLU A 65 0.58 -21.65 25.44
CA GLU A 65 1.76 -22.00 24.64
C GLU A 65 1.57 -23.28 23.82
N SER A 66 0.91 -24.29 24.37
CA SER A 66 0.56 -25.52 23.65
C SER A 66 -0.28 -25.24 22.41
N SER A 67 -1.28 -24.36 22.51
CA SER A 67 -2.14 -23.98 21.40
C SER A 67 -1.38 -23.19 20.33
N VAL A 68 -0.50 -22.28 20.74
CA VAL A 68 0.35 -21.53 19.80
C VAL A 68 1.26 -22.49 19.02
N ARG A 69 1.84 -23.50 19.69
CA ARG A 69 2.65 -24.53 19.03
C ARG A 69 1.83 -25.37 18.05
N GLU A 70 0.59 -25.72 18.40
CA GLU A 70 -0.32 -26.44 17.49
C GLU A 70 -0.60 -25.63 16.23
N VAL A 71 -0.96 -24.36 16.38
CA VAL A 71 -1.15 -23.44 15.24
C VAL A 71 0.14 -23.33 14.44
N ALA A 72 1.30 -23.16 15.08
CA ALA A 72 2.59 -23.11 14.40
C ALA A 72 2.83 -24.31 13.49
N MET A 73 2.54 -25.52 14.00
CA MET A 73 2.64 -26.76 13.23
C MET A 73 1.69 -26.78 12.03
N MET A 74 0.44 -26.30 12.19
CA MET A 74 -0.52 -26.19 11.08
C MET A 74 -0.01 -25.27 9.96
N PHE A 75 0.74 -24.23 10.30
CA PHE A 75 1.32 -23.28 9.35
C PHE A 75 2.76 -23.60 8.96
N MET A 76 3.32 -24.73 9.43
CA MET A 76 4.72 -25.12 9.21
C MET A 76 5.72 -24.03 9.61
N VAL A 77 5.41 -23.28 10.66
CA VAL A 77 6.29 -22.25 11.24
C VAL A 77 7.06 -22.86 12.38
N ASP A 78 8.39 -22.83 12.29
CA ASP A 78 9.25 -23.24 13.39
C ASP A 78 9.21 -22.19 14.51
N LEU A 79 8.43 -22.49 15.54
CA LEU A 79 8.34 -21.73 16.76
C LEU A 79 9.21 -22.46 17.79
N GLY A 80 10.52 -22.18 17.76
CA GLY A 80 11.48 -22.65 18.76
C GLY A 80 11.09 -22.16 20.16
N GLU A 81 11.67 -21.05 20.61
CA GLU A 81 11.19 -20.35 21.81
C GLU A 81 10.09 -19.36 21.45
N ARG A 82 9.15 -19.11 22.39
CA ARG A 82 8.07 -18.13 22.20
C ARG A 82 8.59 -16.69 22.26
N VAL A 83 9.29 -16.28 21.21
CA VAL A 83 9.81 -14.92 21.04
C VAL A 83 8.81 -14.09 20.25
N LYS A 84 8.67 -12.80 20.62
CA LYS A 84 7.80 -11.82 19.94
C LYS A 84 7.98 -11.81 18.41
N LYS A 85 9.20 -12.09 17.92
CA LYS A 85 9.51 -12.17 16.50
C LYS A 85 8.79 -13.35 15.82
N HIS A 86 8.84 -14.54 16.40
CA HIS A 86 8.20 -15.74 15.83
C HIS A 86 6.67 -15.65 15.83
N LEU A 87 6.07 -15.02 16.85
CA LEU A 87 4.64 -14.74 16.84
C LEU A 87 4.24 -13.76 15.71
N LYS A 88 5.10 -12.82 15.33
CA LYS A 88 4.86 -11.96 14.17
C LYS A 88 4.97 -12.73 12.87
N GLU A 89 5.97 -13.59 12.74
CA GLU A 89 6.13 -14.46 11.57
C GLU A 89 4.92 -15.39 11.39
N LEU A 90 4.41 -15.97 12.49
CA LEU A 90 3.18 -16.75 12.47
C LEU A 90 1.95 -15.89 12.09
N ALA A 91 1.86 -14.66 12.59
CA ALA A 91 0.76 -13.76 12.24
C ALA A 91 0.79 -13.43 10.74
N ASP A 92 1.98 -13.15 10.20
CA ASP A 92 2.18 -12.93 8.77
C ASP A 92 1.74 -14.17 7.97
N ALA A 93 2.12 -15.38 8.39
CA ALA A 93 1.70 -16.62 7.74
C ALA A 93 0.17 -16.79 7.71
N ILE A 94 -0.50 -16.56 8.85
CA ILE A 94 -1.97 -16.61 8.94
C ILE A 94 -2.62 -15.57 8.02
N THR A 95 -2.05 -14.36 7.91
CA THR A 95 -2.67 -13.31 7.07
C THR A 95 -2.69 -13.62 5.58
N VAL A 96 -1.77 -14.46 5.10
CA VAL A 96 -1.68 -14.86 3.68
C VAL A 96 -2.80 -15.84 3.28
N LEU A 97 -3.52 -16.43 4.25
CA LEU A 97 -4.64 -17.32 3.94
C LEU A 97 -5.72 -16.61 3.12
N ARG A 98 -6.20 -17.28 2.07
CA ARG A 98 -7.25 -16.79 1.15
C ARG A 98 -8.67 -16.96 1.73
N CYS A 99 -8.85 -16.60 2.99
CA CYS A 99 -10.15 -16.58 3.67
C CYS A 99 -10.36 -15.24 4.41
N SER A 100 -11.58 -15.01 4.88
CA SER A 100 -11.94 -13.77 5.57
C SER A 100 -11.18 -13.63 6.89
N MET A 101 -11.00 -12.37 7.33
CA MET A 101 -10.39 -12.10 8.64
C MET A 101 -11.22 -12.65 9.79
N ASP A 102 -12.55 -12.58 9.68
CA ASP A 102 -13.45 -13.16 10.68
C ASP A 102 -13.23 -14.67 10.86
N THR A 103 -13.02 -15.40 9.77
CA THR A 103 -12.72 -16.84 9.86
C THR A 103 -11.36 -17.09 10.52
N LYS A 104 -10.34 -16.28 10.20
CA LYS A 104 -9.02 -16.36 10.84
C LYS A 104 -9.11 -16.09 12.34
N ILE A 105 -9.86 -15.06 12.74
CA ILE A 105 -10.05 -14.68 14.14
C ILE A 105 -10.81 -15.77 14.89
N LYS A 106 -11.94 -16.25 14.37
CA LYS A 106 -12.73 -17.34 14.99
C LYS A 106 -11.92 -18.62 15.18
N PHE A 107 -11.09 -18.96 14.19
CA PHE A 107 -10.18 -20.10 14.30
C PHE A 107 -9.18 -19.91 15.45
N LEU A 108 -8.58 -18.73 15.61
CA LEU A 108 -7.66 -18.48 16.72
C LEU A 108 -8.37 -18.45 18.08
N GLU A 109 -9.59 -17.91 18.12
CA GLU A 109 -10.42 -17.86 19.33
C GLU A 109 -10.80 -19.25 19.85
N SER A 110 -10.89 -20.27 19.00
CA SER A 110 -11.19 -21.65 19.44
C SER A 110 -10.09 -22.32 20.26
N PHE A 111 -8.93 -21.66 20.44
CA PHE A 111 -7.77 -22.18 21.15
C PHE A 111 -7.54 -21.60 22.56
N PHE A 112 -8.43 -20.71 23.02
CA PHE A 112 -8.38 -20.12 24.37
C PHE A 112 -9.06 -21.03 25.40
#